data_AF-A0A7X6UE44-F1
#
_entry.id   AF-A0A7X6UE44-F1
#
_cell.length_a   1.000
_cell.length_b   1.000
_cell.length_c   1.000
_cell.angle_alpha   90.00
_cell.angle_beta   90.00
_cell.angle_gamma   90.00
#
_symmetry.space_group_name_H-M   'P 1'
#
loop_
_entity.id
_entity.type
_entity.pdbx_description
1 polymer ?
#
loop_
_entity_poly.entity_id
_entity_poly.type
_entity_poly.pdbx_seq_one_letter_code
_entity_poly.pdbx_strand_id
1 'polypeptide(L)'
;MFCTKCGAQLAEGSRFCSSCGQAVANSPSQDPQPVQAAPVQEAPPQAAPAQTAPTGMTTAAEVENFYVHTLGMAPKYAIKYREGIQKLIDTLMPGEVILFATHAGVGDSNPKMSELAITDKRIIFAPTARRDTRIETYRISMLGGVRANPGMLLSTIVVQYTDGDRSVLKVDNKFRDIVVNQFNQAMYANF
;
A
#
# COMPACT_ATOMS: atom_id res chain seq x y z
N MET A 1 32.41 -16.57 -14.93
CA MET A 1 31.60 -17.43 -14.03
C MET A 1 30.12 -17.14 -14.25
N PHE A 2 29.19 -18.03 -13.87
CA PHE A 2 27.74 -17.82 -14.02
C PHE A 2 27.07 -17.75 -12.64
N CYS A 3 26.00 -16.98 -12.53
CA CYS A 3 25.25 -16.85 -11.28
C CYS A 3 24.54 -18.17 -10.96
N THR A 4 24.73 -18.68 -9.74
CA THR A 4 24.09 -19.92 -9.28
C THR A 4 22.58 -19.78 -9.09
N LYS A 5 22.06 -18.54 -8.98
CA LYS A 5 20.63 -18.28 -8.81
C LYS A 5 19.87 -18.15 -10.13
N CYS A 6 20.42 -17.44 -11.11
CA CYS A 6 19.69 -17.11 -12.35
C CYS A 6 20.39 -17.53 -13.65
N GLY A 7 21.60 -18.10 -13.58
CA GLY A 7 22.34 -18.54 -14.76
C GLY A 7 22.97 -17.42 -15.61
N ALA A 8 22.82 -16.15 -15.22
CA ALA A 8 23.43 -15.03 -15.95
C ALA A 8 24.96 -15.07 -15.87
N GLN A 9 25.64 -14.67 -16.96
CA GLN A 9 27.09 -14.54 -16.98
C GLN A 9 27.53 -13.37 -16.09
N LEU A 10 28.49 -13.63 -15.21
CA LEU A 10 29.03 -12.65 -14.26
C LEU A 10 30.35 -12.10 -14.77
N ALA A 11 30.51 -10.78 -14.68
CA ALA A 11 31.76 -10.10 -14.97
C ALA A 11 32.86 -10.51 -13.98
N GLU A 12 34.11 -10.53 -14.40
CA GLU A 12 35.24 -10.84 -13.52
C GLU A 12 35.34 -9.83 -12.38
N GLY A 13 35.50 -10.31 -11.14
CA GLY A 13 35.53 -9.47 -9.94
C GLY A 13 34.17 -8.93 -9.45
N SER A 14 33.06 -9.31 -10.09
CA SER A 14 31.72 -8.87 -9.65
C SER A 14 31.36 -9.46 -8.28
N ARG A 15 31.05 -8.57 -7.33
CA ARG A 15 30.60 -8.94 -5.97
C ARG A 15 29.11 -9.32 -5.93
N PHE A 16 28.34 -8.88 -6.93
CA PHE A 16 26.90 -9.11 -7.05
C PHE A 16 26.50 -9.36 -8.51
N CYS A 17 25.44 -10.12 -8.73
CA CYS A 17 24.87 -10.39 -10.05
C CYS A 17 24.05 -9.18 -10.55
N SER A 18 24.40 -8.64 -11.72
CA SER A 18 23.69 -7.52 -12.35
C SER A 18 22.27 -7.88 -12.83
N SER A 19 21.98 -9.16 -13.10
CA SER A 19 20.66 -9.59 -13.55
C SER A 19 19.67 -9.90 -12.44
N CYS A 20 20.11 -10.37 -11.27
CA CYS A 20 19.20 -10.80 -10.19
C CYS A 20 19.54 -10.29 -8.79
N GLY A 21 20.63 -9.53 -8.65
CA GLY A 21 21.08 -8.92 -7.39
C GLY A 21 21.80 -9.87 -6.41
N GLN A 22 21.91 -11.17 -6.70
CA GLN A 22 22.53 -12.13 -5.78
C GLN A 22 24.02 -11.86 -5.59
N ALA A 23 24.50 -11.84 -4.34
CA ALA A 23 25.92 -11.76 -4.03
C ALA A 23 26.68 -12.99 -4.56
N VAL A 24 27.87 -12.76 -5.12
CA VAL A 24 28.70 -13.82 -5.68
C VAL A 24 29.83 -14.11 -4.69
N ALA A 25 29.79 -15.31 -4.10
CA ALA A 25 30.78 -15.72 -3.11
C ALA A 25 32.10 -16.09 -3.80
N ASN A 26 33.10 -15.20 -3.72
CA ASN A 26 34.48 -15.51 -4.07
C ASN A 26 35.38 -15.46 -2.81
N SER A 27 35.56 -16.66 -2.23
CA SER A 27 36.74 -17.18 -1.50
C SER A 27 37.09 -16.63 -0.09
N PRO A 28 37.97 -17.31 0.66
CA PRO A 28 37.65 -18.28 1.72
C PRO A 28 37.95 -17.73 3.13
N SER A 29 37.47 -18.45 4.14
CA SER A 29 37.62 -18.18 5.57
C SER A 29 39.04 -17.80 6.00
N GLN A 30 39.16 -16.72 6.76
CA GLN A 30 40.17 -16.58 7.81
C GLN A 30 39.49 -16.09 9.08
N ASP A 31 39.41 -16.98 10.07
CA ASP A 31 39.47 -16.62 11.48
C ASP A 31 40.84 -15.99 11.78
N PRO A 32 40.88 -14.86 12.48
CA PRO A 32 41.97 -14.58 13.40
C PRO A 32 41.50 -14.64 14.87
N GLN A 33 42.35 -15.30 15.66
CA GLN A 33 42.39 -15.44 17.12
C GLN A 33 42.01 -14.19 17.97
N PRO A 34 41.69 -14.39 19.27
CA PRO A 34 40.88 -13.48 20.07
C PRO A 34 41.66 -12.24 20.51
N VAL A 35 41.17 -11.07 20.12
CA VAL A 35 41.50 -9.79 20.75
C VAL A 35 40.75 -9.70 22.07
N GLN A 36 41.49 -9.63 23.18
CA GLN A 36 40.98 -9.23 24.49
C GLN A 36 40.28 -7.87 24.37
N ALA A 37 38.95 -7.87 24.50
CA ALA A 37 38.18 -6.66 24.67
C ALA A 37 38.27 -6.22 26.13
N ALA A 38 38.73 -4.99 26.35
CA ALA A 38 38.42 -4.24 27.56
C ALA A 38 36.89 -4.27 27.81
N PRO A 39 36.40 -4.16 29.06
CA PRO A 39 34.97 -4.20 29.34
C PRO A 39 34.32 -2.94 28.76
N VAL A 40 33.86 -3.05 27.52
CA VAL A 40 32.91 -2.10 26.94
C VAL A 40 31.63 -2.34 27.71
N GLN A 41 31.32 -1.41 28.61
CA GLN A 41 29.99 -1.31 29.19
C GLN A 41 28.99 -1.35 28.04
N GLU A 42 28.11 -2.35 28.05
CA GLU A 42 26.93 -2.37 27.20
C GLU A 42 26.18 -1.06 27.43
N ALA A 43 26.30 -0.13 26.47
CA ALA A 43 25.28 0.88 26.32
C ALA A 43 23.94 0.13 26.21
N PRO A 44 22.88 0.56 26.92
CA PRO A 44 21.58 -0.09 26.86
C PRO A 44 21.23 -0.33 25.39
N PRO A 45 20.64 -1.49 25.03
CA PRO A 45 20.30 -1.79 23.65
C PRO A 45 19.57 -0.57 23.10
N GLN A 46 20.24 0.17 22.22
CA GLN A 46 19.55 1.09 21.35
C GLN A 46 18.70 0.16 20.52
N ALA A 47 17.43 0.05 20.93
CA ALA A 47 16.40 -0.56 20.14
C ALA A 47 16.58 0.04 18.74
N ALA A 48 17.12 -0.76 17.82
CA ALA A 48 16.87 -0.55 16.41
C ALA A 48 15.36 -0.25 16.35
N PRO A 49 14.93 0.89 15.78
CA PRO A 49 13.53 1.26 15.81
C PRO A 49 12.78 0.03 15.35
N ALA A 50 12.05 -0.58 16.31
CA ALA A 50 11.27 -1.76 16.06
C ALA A 50 10.48 -1.40 14.82
N GLN A 51 10.60 -2.21 13.77
CA GLN A 51 9.76 -2.05 12.60
C GLN A 51 8.34 -2.15 13.14
N THR A 52 7.73 -1.00 13.42
CA THR A 52 6.36 -0.91 13.89
C THR A 52 5.57 -1.64 12.83
N ALA A 53 4.77 -2.63 13.22
CA ALA A 53 3.68 -3.15 12.41
C ALA A 53 3.08 -2.00 11.60
N PRO A 54 2.73 -2.17 10.30
CA PRO A 54 2.33 -1.05 9.45
C PRO A 54 1.37 -0.18 10.25
N THR A 55 1.84 1.01 10.62
CA THR A 55 1.08 1.90 11.50
C THR A 55 -0.03 2.44 10.61
N GLY A 56 -1.09 1.66 10.46
CA GLY A 56 -2.20 2.03 9.61
C GLY A 56 -2.81 3.33 10.13
N MET A 57 -3.41 4.09 9.22
CA MET A 57 -3.91 5.42 9.53
C MET A 57 -5.24 5.27 10.29
N THR A 58 -5.39 6.02 11.37
CA THR A 58 -6.61 6.03 12.21
C THR A 58 -7.17 7.44 12.43
N THR A 59 -6.46 8.47 11.97
CA THR A 59 -6.85 9.87 12.08
C THR A 59 -6.88 10.56 10.72
N ALA A 60 -7.66 11.64 10.63
CA ALA A 60 -7.75 12.43 9.40
C ALA A 60 -6.38 13.04 9.02
N ALA A 61 -5.60 13.49 10.01
CA ALA A 61 -4.28 14.07 9.77
C ALA A 61 -3.30 13.07 9.15
N GLU A 62 -3.35 11.80 9.55
CA GLU A 62 -2.53 10.74 8.96
C GLU A 62 -2.91 10.47 7.50
N VAL A 63 -4.21 10.45 7.19
CA VAL A 63 -4.70 10.31 5.80
C VAL A 63 -4.33 11.53 4.95
N GLU A 64 -4.47 12.74 5.49
CA GLU A 64 -4.02 13.97 4.81
C GLU A 64 -2.51 13.93 4.52
N ASN A 65 -1.71 13.48 5.48
CA ASN A 65 -0.26 13.30 5.32
C ASN A 65 0.07 12.24 4.26
N PHE A 66 -0.66 11.12 4.24
CA PHE A 66 -0.54 10.08 3.22
C PHE A 66 -0.83 10.62 1.81
N TYR A 67 -1.86 11.45 1.64
CA TYR A 67 -2.20 12.05 0.34
C TYR A 67 -1.06 12.92 -0.19
N VAL A 68 -0.49 13.76 0.67
CA VAL A 68 0.57 14.69 0.27
C VAL A 68 1.88 13.97 0.03
N HIS A 69 2.31 13.13 0.98
CA HIS A 69 3.67 12.61 1.00
C HIS A 69 3.82 11.24 0.35
N THR A 70 2.76 10.43 0.33
CA THR A 70 2.80 9.09 -0.29
C THR A 70 2.20 9.08 -1.68
N LEU A 71 1.05 9.73 -1.89
CA LEU A 71 0.42 9.83 -3.21
C LEU A 71 0.92 11.03 -4.04
N GLY A 72 1.72 11.92 -3.46
CA GLY A 72 2.22 13.11 -4.15
C GLY A 72 1.11 14.08 -4.57
N MET A 73 -0.01 14.11 -3.84
CA MET A 73 -1.09 15.04 -4.10
C MET A 73 -0.73 16.43 -3.58
N ALA A 74 -1.07 17.48 -4.34
CA ALA A 74 -0.92 18.84 -3.84
C ALA A 74 -1.76 19.05 -2.56
N PRO A 75 -1.27 19.78 -1.54
CA PRO A 75 -1.96 19.96 -0.25
C PRO A 75 -3.42 20.46 -0.35
N LYS A 76 -3.74 21.23 -1.38
CA LYS A 76 -5.12 21.67 -1.65
C LYS A 76 -6.13 20.53 -1.80
N TYR A 77 -5.68 19.34 -2.20
CA TYR A 77 -6.55 18.16 -2.32
C TYR A 77 -6.92 17.58 -0.95
N ALA A 78 -6.00 17.58 0.02
CA ALA A 78 -6.31 17.19 1.40
C ALA A 78 -7.44 18.07 1.99
N ILE A 79 -7.37 19.39 1.77
CA ILE A 79 -8.42 20.33 2.20
C ILE A 79 -9.74 20.06 1.47
N LYS A 80 -9.70 19.84 0.15
CA LYS A 80 -10.89 19.57 -0.68
C LYS A 80 -11.62 18.31 -0.21
N TYR A 81 -10.90 17.31 0.26
CA TYR A 81 -11.42 15.99 0.61
C TYR A 81 -11.63 15.76 2.11
N ARG A 82 -11.35 16.76 2.94
CA ARG A 82 -11.43 16.67 4.40
C ARG A 82 -12.78 16.15 4.93
N GLU A 83 -13.91 16.60 4.37
CA GLU A 83 -15.22 16.09 4.80
C GLU A 83 -15.38 14.58 4.54
N GLY A 84 -14.91 14.11 3.39
CA GLY A 84 -14.92 12.69 3.05
C GLY A 84 -13.95 11.88 3.91
N ILE A 85 -12.76 12.42 4.16
CA ILE A 85 -11.75 11.81 5.03
C ILE A 85 -12.32 11.66 6.45
N GLN A 86 -12.98 12.70 6.98
CA GLN A 86 -13.57 12.62 8.32
C GLN A 86 -14.67 11.56 8.40
N LYS A 87 -15.59 11.50 7.41
CA LYS A 87 -16.59 10.43 7.34
C LYS A 87 -15.96 9.03 7.35
N LEU A 88 -14.82 8.90 6.67
CA LEU A 88 -14.09 7.64 6.61
C LEU A 88 -13.52 7.26 7.98
N ILE A 89 -12.90 8.21 8.69
CA ILE A 89 -12.43 8.01 10.06
C ILE A 89 -13.59 7.65 11.00
N ASP A 90 -14.71 8.36 10.91
CA ASP A 90 -15.89 8.13 11.75
C ASP A 90 -16.55 6.76 11.49
N THR A 91 -16.24 6.12 10.35
CA THR A 91 -16.74 4.79 9.99
C THR A 91 -15.89 3.66 10.56
N LEU A 92 -14.64 3.92 10.95
CA LEU A 92 -13.73 2.89 11.44
C LEU A 92 -14.28 2.23 12.71
N MET A 93 -14.20 0.91 12.75
CA MET A 93 -14.47 0.15 13.97
C MET A 93 -13.29 0.29 14.95
N PRO A 94 -13.51 0.09 16.27
CA PRO A 94 -12.42 0.05 17.23
C PRO A 94 -11.30 -0.91 16.81
N GLY A 95 -10.06 -0.40 16.78
CA GLY A 95 -8.88 -1.15 16.36
C GLY A 95 -8.87 -1.56 14.88
N GLU A 96 -9.66 -0.93 14.03
CA GLU A 96 -9.53 -1.01 12.57
C GLU A 96 -8.58 0.09 12.09
N VAL A 97 -7.72 -0.22 11.13
CA VAL A 97 -6.72 0.72 10.61
C VAL A 97 -6.79 0.81 9.09
N ILE A 98 -6.59 2.01 8.55
CA ILE A 98 -6.55 2.22 7.10
C ILE A 98 -5.15 1.90 6.59
N LEU A 99 -5.06 0.97 5.63
CA LEU A 99 -3.80 0.59 4.98
C LEU A 99 -3.57 1.42 3.72
N PHE A 100 -4.64 1.81 3.05
CA PHE A 100 -4.61 2.66 1.88
C PHE A 100 -5.87 3.52 1.80
N ALA A 101 -5.71 4.78 1.42
CA ALA A 101 -6.84 5.67 1.12
C ALA A 101 -6.57 6.46 -0.16
N THR A 102 -7.60 6.73 -0.93
CA THR A 102 -7.53 7.65 -2.06
C THR A 102 -8.90 8.20 -2.43
N HIS A 103 -8.91 9.25 -3.23
CA HIS A 103 -10.14 9.81 -3.79
C HIS A 103 -10.48 9.14 -5.12
N ALA A 104 -11.70 8.64 -5.27
CA ALA A 104 -12.17 7.96 -6.47
C ALA A 104 -13.62 8.32 -6.79
N GLY A 105 -13.96 8.35 -8.08
CA GLY A 105 -15.36 8.34 -8.51
C GLY A 105 -15.92 6.92 -8.43
N VAL A 106 -17.08 6.71 -7.82
CA VAL A 106 -17.70 5.38 -7.67
C VAL A 106 -19.01 5.33 -8.47
N GLY A 107 -19.12 4.36 -9.37
CA GLY A 107 -20.26 4.13 -10.26
C GLY A 107 -19.89 4.14 -11.75
N ASP A 108 -20.83 3.67 -12.58
CA ASP A 108 -20.65 3.50 -14.03
C ASP A 108 -20.80 4.83 -14.79
N SER A 109 -22.04 5.32 -14.94
CA SER A 109 -22.37 6.43 -15.83
C SER A 109 -22.29 7.82 -15.19
N ASN A 110 -22.51 7.90 -13.87
CA ASN A 110 -22.43 9.15 -13.11
C ASN A 110 -21.67 8.88 -11.80
N PRO A 111 -20.33 8.76 -11.87
CA PRO A 111 -19.53 8.37 -10.73
C PRO A 111 -19.62 9.41 -9.62
N LYS A 112 -20.03 8.98 -8.43
CA LYS A 112 -20.08 9.84 -7.25
C LYS A 112 -18.70 9.90 -6.62
N MET A 113 -18.20 11.11 -6.42
CA MET A 113 -16.91 11.29 -5.76
C MET A 113 -16.98 10.77 -4.32
N SER A 114 -16.05 9.89 -3.98
CA SER A 114 -15.96 9.21 -2.70
C SER A 114 -14.51 9.10 -2.26
N GLU A 115 -14.29 9.09 -0.94
CA GLU A 115 -13.07 8.55 -0.37
C GLU A 115 -13.17 7.03 -0.36
N LEU A 116 -12.22 6.38 -0.99
CA LEU A 116 -11.98 4.95 -0.93
C LEU A 116 -10.96 4.68 0.16
N ALA A 117 -11.26 3.80 1.11
CA ALA A 117 -10.25 3.17 1.96
C ALA A 117 -10.26 1.65 1.85
N ILE A 118 -9.05 1.10 1.93
CA ILE A 118 -8.80 -0.32 2.17
C ILE A 118 -8.23 -0.39 3.58
N THR A 119 -8.97 -0.99 4.50
CA THR A 119 -8.55 -1.22 5.88
C THR A 119 -7.93 -2.61 6.03
N ASP A 120 -7.56 -2.97 7.25
CA ASP A 120 -7.18 -4.33 7.62
C ASP A 120 -8.38 -5.31 7.62
N LYS A 121 -9.62 -4.81 7.57
CA LYS A 121 -10.85 -5.63 7.72
C LYS A 121 -11.80 -5.55 6.51
N ARG A 122 -11.87 -4.41 5.84
CA ARG A 122 -12.87 -4.13 4.79
C ARG A 122 -12.46 -2.99 3.87
N ILE A 123 -13.20 -2.86 2.79
CA ILE A 123 -13.18 -1.71 1.88
C ILE A 123 -14.33 -0.80 2.27
N ILE A 124 -14.07 0.50 2.27
CA ILE A 124 -15.04 1.55 2.58
C ILE A 124 -15.09 2.53 1.41
N PHE A 125 -16.29 2.84 0.95
CA PHE A 125 -16.56 3.96 0.05
C PHE A 125 -17.39 5.00 0.78
N ALA A 126 -16.76 6.14 1.13
CA ALA A 126 -17.39 7.23 1.84
C ALA A 126 -17.65 8.42 0.89
N PRO A 127 -18.89 8.72 0.50
CA PRO A 127 -19.18 9.78 -0.46
C PRO A 127 -18.79 11.16 0.07
N THR A 128 -18.17 11.98 -0.80
CA THR A 128 -17.74 13.34 -0.43
C THR A 128 -18.85 14.39 -0.58
N ALA A 129 -19.92 14.08 -1.32
CA ALA A 129 -21.05 15.00 -1.48
C ALA A 129 -21.87 15.09 -0.18
N ARG A 130 -22.20 16.30 0.28
CA ARG A 130 -22.98 16.51 1.51
C ARG A 130 -24.36 15.86 1.51
N ARG A 131 -25.00 15.75 0.34
CA ARG A 131 -26.34 15.15 0.21
C ARG A 131 -26.31 13.62 0.12
N ASP A 132 -25.13 13.03 -0.04
CA ASP A 132 -24.97 11.58 -0.06
C ASP A 132 -24.31 11.12 1.23
N THR A 133 -25.06 10.32 1.98
CA THR A 133 -24.67 9.80 3.29
C THR A 133 -24.52 8.28 3.28
N ARG A 134 -24.78 7.62 2.15
CA ARG A 134 -24.70 6.16 2.10
C ARG A 134 -23.25 5.75 1.97
N ILE A 135 -22.71 5.20 3.06
CA ILE A 135 -21.39 4.59 3.08
C ILE A 135 -21.54 3.14 2.66
N GLU A 136 -20.76 2.71 1.69
CA GLU A 136 -20.72 1.32 1.26
C GLU A 136 -19.51 0.63 1.87
N THR A 137 -19.70 -0.58 2.39
CA THR A 137 -18.63 -1.35 3.02
C THR A 137 -18.68 -2.79 2.57
N TYR A 138 -17.51 -3.34 2.19
CA TYR A 138 -17.37 -4.71 1.71
C TYR A 138 -16.23 -5.39 2.46
N ARG A 139 -16.45 -6.60 3.00
CA ARG A 139 -15.37 -7.33 3.68
C ARG A 139 -14.26 -7.67 2.69
N ILE A 140 -13.00 -7.69 3.14
CA ILE A 140 -11.89 -8.05 2.23
C ILE A 140 -12.05 -9.50 1.73
N SER A 141 -12.58 -10.39 2.57
CA SER A 141 -12.89 -11.78 2.19
C SER A 141 -13.94 -11.91 1.07
N MET A 142 -14.68 -10.84 0.75
CA MET A 142 -15.62 -10.84 -0.37
C MET A 142 -14.96 -10.49 -1.70
N LEU A 143 -13.69 -10.06 -1.72
CA LEU A 143 -13.00 -9.74 -2.96
C LEU A 143 -12.74 -10.97 -3.83
N GLY A 144 -13.33 -10.99 -5.02
CA GLY A 144 -13.15 -12.06 -6.01
C GLY A 144 -12.16 -11.70 -7.13
N GLY A 145 -11.89 -10.41 -7.35
CA GLY A 145 -10.88 -9.96 -8.30
C GLY A 145 -10.92 -8.47 -8.58
N VAL A 146 -9.84 -7.95 -9.16
CA VAL A 146 -9.75 -6.55 -9.61
C VAL A 146 -9.23 -6.51 -11.05
N ARG A 147 -9.83 -5.65 -11.87
CA ARG A 147 -9.41 -5.42 -13.26
C ARG A 147 -9.36 -3.91 -13.52
N ALA A 148 -8.40 -3.46 -14.31
CA ALA A 148 -8.32 -2.07 -14.74
C ALA A 148 -8.42 -1.97 -16.26
N ASN A 149 -9.28 -1.07 -16.72
CA ASN A 149 -9.42 -0.67 -18.11
C ASN A 149 -8.90 0.76 -18.24
N PRO A 150 -7.73 0.97 -18.85
CA PRO A 150 -7.17 2.30 -19.02
C PRO A 150 -8.05 3.15 -19.93
N GLY A 151 -8.27 4.40 -19.56
CA GLY A 151 -8.93 5.40 -20.40
C GLY A 151 -8.01 6.57 -20.72
N MET A 152 -8.49 7.53 -21.52
CA MET A 152 -7.67 8.67 -21.96
C MET A 152 -7.25 9.58 -20.81
N LEU A 153 -8.15 9.83 -19.86
CA LEU A 153 -7.92 10.71 -18.70
C LEU A 153 -8.10 9.99 -17.36
N LEU A 154 -9.11 9.12 -17.29
CA LEU A 154 -9.43 8.33 -16.11
C LEU A 154 -9.39 6.86 -16.49
N SER A 155 -8.85 6.04 -15.59
CA SER A 155 -8.93 4.59 -15.66
C SER A 155 -10.20 4.11 -14.97
N THR A 156 -10.82 3.09 -15.54
CA THR A 156 -11.94 2.39 -14.92
C THR A 156 -11.41 1.14 -14.23
N ILE A 157 -11.55 1.06 -12.91
CA ILE A 157 -11.22 -0.13 -12.13
C ILE A 157 -12.52 -0.83 -11.77
N VAL A 158 -12.62 -2.11 -12.08
CA VAL A 158 -13.76 -2.95 -11.70
C VAL A 158 -13.28 -3.88 -10.59
N VAL A 159 -13.91 -3.77 -9.43
CA VAL A 159 -13.73 -4.66 -8.29
C VAL A 159 -14.90 -5.63 -8.30
N GLN A 160 -14.60 -6.91 -8.45
CA GLN A 160 -15.58 -7.99 -8.46
C GLN A 160 -15.63 -8.64 -7.08
N TYR A 161 -16.83 -8.85 -6.56
CA TYR A 161 -17.07 -9.56 -5.31
C TYR A 161 -17.53 -11.01 -5.56
N THR A 162 -17.35 -11.85 -4.54
CA THR A 162 -17.64 -13.30 -4.57
C THR A 162 -19.12 -13.63 -4.66
N ASP A 163 -19.99 -12.70 -4.26
CA ASP A 163 -21.45 -12.80 -4.40
C ASP A 163 -21.96 -12.41 -5.80
N GLY A 164 -21.04 -12.01 -6.70
CA GLY A 164 -21.36 -11.56 -8.05
C GLY A 164 -21.56 -10.06 -8.18
N ASP A 165 -21.58 -9.29 -7.08
CA ASP A 165 -21.67 -7.83 -7.14
C ASP A 165 -20.34 -7.21 -7.62
N ARG A 166 -20.39 -5.94 -8.05
CA ARG A 166 -19.19 -5.22 -8.49
C ARG A 166 -19.23 -3.74 -8.13
N SER A 167 -18.08 -3.20 -7.75
CA SER A 167 -17.87 -1.75 -7.68
C SER A 167 -17.06 -1.28 -8.87
N VAL A 168 -17.48 -0.16 -9.46
CA VAL A 168 -16.77 0.48 -10.58
C VAL A 168 -16.19 1.78 -10.10
N LEU A 169 -14.87 1.92 -10.23
CA LEU A 169 -14.10 3.07 -9.77
C LEU A 169 -13.54 3.83 -10.96
N LYS A 170 -13.61 5.14 -10.90
CA LYS A 170 -12.97 6.08 -11.83
C LYS A 170 -11.84 6.75 -11.08
N VAL A 171 -10.61 6.48 -11.50
CA VAL A 171 -9.40 7.03 -10.88
C VAL A 171 -8.54 7.71 -11.92
N ASP A 172 -7.77 8.72 -11.50
CA ASP A 172 -6.74 9.31 -12.36
C ASP A 172 -5.77 8.22 -12.84
N ASN A 173 -5.40 8.25 -14.12
CA ASN A 173 -4.48 7.28 -14.72
C ASN A 173 -3.18 7.13 -13.92
N LYS A 174 -2.67 8.19 -13.30
CA LYS A 174 -1.45 8.12 -12.48
C LYS A 174 -1.60 7.26 -11.21
N PHE A 175 -2.83 7.07 -10.73
CA PHE A 175 -3.11 6.27 -9.53
C PHE A 175 -3.59 4.85 -9.85
N ARG A 176 -3.87 4.54 -11.11
CA ARG A 176 -4.43 3.25 -11.55
C ARG A 176 -3.66 2.07 -10.95
N ASP A 177 -2.35 2.01 -11.20
CA ASP A 177 -1.55 0.84 -10.83
C ASP A 177 -1.40 0.72 -9.32
N ILE A 178 -1.28 1.85 -8.61
CA ILE A 178 -1.25 1.87 -7.14
C ILE A 178 -2.56 1.31 -6.59
N VAL A 179 -3.71 1.78 -7.07
CA VAL A 179 -5.02 1.31 -6.58
C VAL A 179 -5.21 -0.18 -6.86
N VAL A 180 -4.92 -0.64 -8.07
CA VAL A 180 -4.99 -2.06 -8.42
C VAL A 180 -4.08 -2.91 -7.53
N ASN A 181 -2.85 -2.47 -7.31
CA ASN A 181 -1.89 -3.19 -6.45
C ASN A 181 -2.35 -3.27 -5.00
N GLN A 182 -3.04 -2.24 -4.49
CA GLN A 182 -3.57 -2.24 -3.12
C GLN A 182 -4.76 -3.20 -2.97
N PHE A 183 -5.66 -3.27 -3.96
CA PHE A 183 -6.70 -4.31 -3.99
C PHE A 183 -6.09 -5.72 -4.09
N ASN A 184 -5.09 -5.93 -4.94
CA ASN A 184 -4.40 -7.21 -5.04
C ASN A 184 -3.74 -7.60 -3.71
N GLN A 185 -3.02 -6.68 -3.07
CA GLN A 185 -2.41 -6.92 -1.76
C GLN A 185 -3.45 -7.27 -0.70
N ALA A 186 -4.58 -6.56 -0.64
CA ALA A 186 -5.65 -6.86 0.30
C ALA A 186 -6.25 -8.26 0.08
N MET A 187 -6.42 -8.68 -1.18
CA MET A 187 -6.85 -10.04 -1.52
C MET A 187 -5.87 -11.09 -1.00
N TYR A 188 -4.58 -10.94 -1.30
CA TYR A 188 -3.56 -11.96 -0.95
C TYR A 188 -3.17 -11.96 0.53
N ALA A 189 -3.33 -10.86 1.26
CA ALA A 189 -3.02 -10.80 2.68
C ALA A 189 -3.99 -11.60 3.57
N ASN A 190 -5.11 -12.08 3.01
CA ASN A 190 -6.15 -12.83 3.73
C ASN A 190 -6.18 -14.33 3.38
N PHE A 191 -5.18 -14.84 2.64
CA PHE A 191 -5.01 -16.27 2.34
C PHE A 191 -3.77 -16.85 3.00
#